data_AF-A0A352Q4B9-F1
#
_entry.id   AF-A0A352Q4B9-F1
#
_cell.length_a   1.000
_cell.length_b   1.000
_cell.length_c   1.000
_cell.angle_alpha   90.00
_cell.angle_beta   90.00
_cell.angle_gamma   90.00
#
_symmetry.space_group_name_H-M   'P 1'
#
loop_
_entity.id
_entity.type
_entity.pdbx_description
1 polymer ?
#
loop_
_entity_poly.entity_id
_entity_poly.type
_entity_poly.pdbx_seq_one_letter_code
_entity_poly.pdbx_strand_id
1 'polypeptide(L)'
;MVYLAVLLLSLLCTIALLAPLRHFAARWHLIDAPGARKVHVEAIPRIGGMAMVPAWATAVAIWMPNSVFKMGLLCAVAILFIFCILDDRFDLHYGFKLIGQLAAATVAVVVGDLHIRVWPFFPGLVVPVEVSAAITIVAVVGVINALNLIDGLDGLAGGIALIACGLISILALGVGGAELIIVCVATIGSLLGFLRYNGHPAVIFMGDSGSQFLGLITAIAALYLSQVLDHSLSPLFPFAVLALPIADTVLVFMRRIYARVPPFRGDKRHIHHRLLGAGLTHLQAVIALYSVHLLIVCGLYVLAAASDWVLLGYLACIVSALAVLSAERLQPTYQNGLIRLKAVLVFRYLPDKADHWRSLIDRSVDSVVILTLVLFFGSTLFYGSLPSGDVAVLAVVLFALSLSRAFARKSKGATWFDKLLTYVTGTVVVFCTVPLGDVNPGIAKAQFYLVVVGFLYAVVLGAVSNQQYFRVTPTDILIIAAVAVLPLIEALNPSALPFGRYLSEIIMMYYLLEYLYQRDVIHQPVFSGAQSLVCLSLVAVLHF
;
A
#
# COMPACT_ATOMS: atom_id res chain seq x y z
N MET A 1 -20.02 -4.12 -4.64
CA MET A 1 -20.24 -2.74 -5.15
C MET A 1 -19.96 -1.66 -4.10
N VAL A 2 -20.54 -1.73 -2.89
CA VAL A 2 -20.33 -0.71 -1.84
C VAL A 2 -18.86 -0.47 -1.50
N TYR A 3 -18.09 -1.52 -1.20
CA TYR A 3 -16.67 -1.37 -0.83
C TYR A 3 -15.83 -0.74 -1.96
N LEU A 4 -16.12 -1.09 -3.22
CA LEU A 4 -15.46 -0.46 -4.37
C LEU A 4 -15.80 1.03 -4.46
N ALA A 5 -17.06 1.41 -4.23
CA ALA A 5 -17.48 2.82 -4.21
C ALA A 5 -16.79 3.61 -3.08
N VAL A 6 -16.67 3.01 -1.88
CA VAL A 6 -15.93 3.58 -0.74
C VAL A 6 -14.46 3.81 -1.10
N LEU A 7 -13.81 2.81 -1.69
CA LEU A 7 -12.41 2.90 -2.13
C LEU A 7 -12.23 4.01 -3.17
N LEU A 8 -13.06 4.02 -4.21
CA LEU A 8 -12.96 4.98 -5.30
C LEU A 8 -13.27 6.40 -4.82
N LEU A 9 -14.29 6.60 -3.99
CA LEU A 9 -14.60 7.93 -3.47
C LEU A 9 -13.43 8.47 -2.65
N SER A 10 -12.95 7.71 -1.66
CA SER A 10 -11.84 8.16 -0.81
C SER A 10 -10.55 8.40 -1.60
N LEU A 11 -10.25 7.56 -2.60
CA LEU A 11 -9.11 7.73 -3.50
C LEU A 11 -9.23 8.99 -4.35
N LEU A 12 -10.34 9.14 -5.09
CA LEU A 12 -10.53 10.25 -6.02
C LEU A 12 -10.67 11.58 -5.28
N CYS A 13 -11.37 11.60 -4.14
CA CYS A 13 -11.45 12.77 -3.28
C CYS A 13 -10.07 13.18 -2.74
N THR A 14 -9.22 12.22 -2.32
CA THR A 14 -7.87 12.55 -1.87
C THR A 14 -7.06 13.20 -3.00
N ILE A 15 -7.07 12.60 -4.20
CA ILE A 15 -6.36 13.16 -5.36
C ILE A 15 -6.89 14.56 -5.71
N ALA A 16 -8.21 14.73 -5.72
CA ALA A 16 -8.86 15.99 -6.05
C ALA A 16 -8.53 17.10 -5.03
N LEU A 17 -8.43 16.77 -3.74
CA LEU A 17 -8.11 17.72 -2.67
C LEU A 17 -6.62 18.10 -2.65
N LEU A 18 -5.71 17.18 -3.00
CA LEU A 18 -4.27 17.47 -3.00
C LEU A 18 -3.88 18.57 -3.99
N ALA A 19 -4.53 18.65 -5.16
CA ALA A 19 -4.22 19.65 -6.18
C ALA A 19 -4.40 21.12 -5.69
N PRO A 20 -5.57 21.54 -5.18
CA PRO A 20 -5.74 22.89 -4.63
C PRO A 20 -4.91 23.09 -3.36
N LEU A 21 -4.83 22.10 -2.45
CA LEU A 21 -4.04 22.22 -1.23
C LEU A 21 -2.55 22.49 -1.51
N ARG A 22 -1.99 21.87 -2.55
CA ARG A 22 -0.60 22.11 -2.98
C ARG A 22 -0.38 23.55 -3.42
N HIS A 23 -1.37 24.17 -4.07
CA HIS A 23 -1.28 25.56 -4.50
C HIS A 23 -1.30 26.55 -3.32
N PHE A 24 -2.04 26.23 -2.25
CA PHE A 24 -2.16 27.09 -1.07
C PHE A 24 -1.13 26.80 0.04
N ALA A 25 -0.43 25.67 -0.02
CA ALA A 25 0.50 25.23 1.03
C ALA A 25 1.52 26.30 1.45
N ALA A 26 2.09 27.03 0.48
CA ALA A 26 3.03 28.12 0.75
C ALA A 26 2.38 29.28 1.52
N ARG A 27 1.16 29.65 1.17
CA ARG A 27 0.42 30.75 1.81
C ARG A 27 -0.05 30.39 3.22
N TRP A 28 -0.24 29.11 3.50
CA TRP A 28 -0.67 28.61 4.80
C TRP A 28 0.47 28.18 5.71
N HIS A 29 1.73 28.40 5.31
CA HIS A 29 2.94 27.98 6.03
C HIS A 29 3.02 26.46 6.28
N LEU A 30 2.44 25.66 5.39
CA LEU A 30 2.41 24.19 5.46
C LEU A 30 3.54 23.57 4.63
N ILE A 31 4.73 24.17 4.69
CA ILE A 31 5.89 23.75 3.91
C ILE A 31 6.98 23.21 4.84
N ASP A 32 7.48 22.02 4.50
CA ASP A 32 8.65 21.44 5.12
C ASP A 32 9.94 21.96 4.46
N ALA A 33 10.57 22.97 5.07
CA ALA A 33 11.87 23.45 4.61
C ALA A 33 13.01 22.45 4.94
N PRO A 34 14.00 22.29 4.04
CA PRO A 34 15.17 21.43 4.26
C PRO A 34 15.98 21.90 5.47
N GLY A 35 16.64 20.96 6.17
CA GLY A 35 17.44 21.28 7.36
C GLY A 35 18.35 20.14 7.77
N ALA A 36 19.28 20.39 8.71
CA ALA A 36 20.37 19.47 9.08
C ALA A 36 19.92 18.06 9.58
N ARG A 37 18.65 17.92 9.97
CA ARG A 37 18.07 16.65 10.43
C ARG A 37 17.25 15.91 9.36
N LYS A 38 16.94 16.54 8.23
CA LYS A 38 15.99 16.04 7.22
C LYS A 38 16.74 15.46 6.01
N VAL A 39 16.10 14.51 5.30
CA VAL A 39 16.71 13.78 4.18
C VAL A 39 16.41 14.45 2.82
N HIS A 40 15.37 15.28 2.74
CA HIS A 40 15.00 16.02 1.53
C HIS A 40 15.81 17.30 1.32
N VAL A 41 15.99 17.64 0.04
CA VAL A 41 16.79 18.79 -0.42
C VAL A 41 15.89 19.98 -0.80
N GLU A 42 14.62 19.74 -1.15
CA GLU A 42 13.67 20.75 -1.61
C GLU A 42 12.54 20.97 -0.58
N ALA A 43 11.91 22.14 -0.62
CA ALA A 43 10.78 22.47 0.22
C ALA A 43 9.51 21.69 -0.19
N ILE A 44 9.02 20.79 0.66
CA ILE A 44 7.92 19.86 0.33
C ILE A 44 6.66 20.19 1.17
N PRO A 45 5.46 20.35 0.56
CA PRO A 45 4.21 20.59 1.29
C PRO A 45 3.80 19.44 2.24
N ARG A 46 3.39 19.76 3.47
CA ARG A 46 2.84 18.81 4.47
C ARG A 46 1.31 18.88 4.50
N ILE A 47 0.68 18.32 3.48
CA ILE A 47 -0.77 18.46 3.25
C ILE A 47 -1.48 17.12 3.02
N GLY A 48 -0.76 16.00 3.14
CA GLY A 48 -1.30 14.66 2.92
C GLY A 48 -2.50 14.35 3.82
N GLY A 49 -2.35 14.55 5.13
CA GLY A 49 -3.43 14.37 6.10
C GLY A 49 -4.64 15.27 5.83
N MET A 50 -4.41 16.53 5.43
CA MET A 50 -5.47 17.48 5.08
C MET A 50 -6.32 17.03 3.89
N ALA A 51 -5.80 16.18 3.01
CA ALA A 51 -6.58 15.58 1.92
C ALA A 51 -7.19 14.23 2.32
N MET A 52 -6.40 13.37 2.97
CA MET A 52 -6.80 12.00 3.30
C MET A 52 -7.95 11.95 4.31
N VAL A 53 -7.86 12.72 5.40
CA VAL A 53 -8.84 12.67 6.49
C VAL A 53 -10.25 13.06 6.03
N PRO A 54 -10.49 14.19 5.35
CA PRO A 54 -11.84 14.51 4.87
C PRO A 54 -12.32 13.51 3.82
N ALA A 55 -11.47 13.06 2.90
CA ALA A 55 -11.86 12.05 1.91
C ALA A 55 -12.30 10.72 2.54
N TRP A 56 -11.56 10.27 3.56
CA TRP A 56 -11.91 9.11 4.37
C TRP A 56 -13.21 9.34 5.15
N ALA A 57 -13.34 10.47 5.84
CA ALA A 57 -14.49 10.79 6.67
C ALA A 57 -15.78 10.90 5.84
N THR A 58 -15.71 11.47 4.64
CA THR A 58 -16.85 11.52 3.71
C THR A 58 -17.28 10.11 3.29
N ALA A 59 -16.35 9.23 2.93
CA ALA A 59 -16.69 7.86 2.54
C ALA A 59 -17.32 7.07 3.70
N VAL A 60 -16.77 7.19 4.91
CA VAL A 60 -17.33 6.57 6.12
C VAL A 60 -18.70 7.15 6.46
N ALA A 61 -18.88 8.47 6.38
CA ALA A 61 -20.15 9.13 6.69
C ALA A 61 -21.30 8.66 5.78
N ILE A 62 -21.02 8.45 4.49
CA ILE A 62 -22.02 8.06 3.48
C ILE A 62 -22.40 6.58 3.59
N TRP A 63 -21.42 5.68 3.66
CA TRP A 63 -21.69 4.23 3.51
C TRP A 63 -21.71 3.43 4.80
N MET A 64 -21.08 3.89 5.88
CA MET A 64 -21.13 3.18 7.15
C MET A 64 -22.50 3.41 7.81
N PRO A 65 -23.22 2.36 8.23
CA PRO A 65 -24.45 2.50 9.00
C PRO A 65 -24.26 3.34 10.27
N ASN A 66 -25.31 4.02 10.72
CA ASN A 66 -25.25 4.80 11.95
C ASN A 66 -25.17 3.86 13.16
N SER A 67 -24.05 3.95 13.89
CA SER A 67 -23.79 3.20 15.10
C SER A 67 -23.05 4.07 16.12
N VAL A 68 -23.06 3.65 17.38
CA VAL A 68 -22.27 4.28 18.47
C VAL A 68 -20.79 4.28 18.10
N PHE A 69 -20.31 3.20 17.48
CA PHE A 69 -18.96 3.08 16.94
C PHE A 69 -18.66 4.12 15.86
N LYS A 70 -19.53 4.27 14.84
CA LYS A 70 -19.37 5.31 13.79
C LYS A 70 -19.28 6.72 14.38
N MET A 71 -20.16 7.03 15.35
CA MET A 71 -20.18 8.34 16.00
C MET A 71 -18.88 8.60 16.78
N GLY A 72 -18.49 7.68 17.65
CA GLY A 72 -17.24 7.79 18.42
C GLY A 72 -16.01 7.90 17.52
N LEU A 73 -15.97 7.11 16.44
CA LEU A 73 -14.89 7.12 15.46
C LEU A 73 -14.77 8.47 14.72
N LEU A 74 -15.87 8.98 14.15
CA LEU A 74 -15.85 10.25 13.41
C LEU A 74 -15.51 11.44 14.33
N CYS A 75 -16.03 11.44 15.58
CA CYS A 75 -15.69 12.47 16.56
C CYS A 75 -14.21 12.40 16.98
N ALA A 76 -13.67 11.19 17.21
CA ALA A 76 -12.26 11.00 17.54
C ALA A 76 -11.33 11.51 16.42
N VAL A 77 -11.66 11.15 15.16
CA VAL A 77 -10.91 11.60 13.98
C VAL A 77 -10.99 13.12 13.83
N ALA A 78 -12.18 13.73 14.01
CA ALA A 78 -12.35 15.17 13.92
C ALA A 78 -11.50 15.93 14.96
N ILE A 79 -11.50 15.46 16.22
CA ILE A 79 -10.68 16.04 17.29
C ILE A 79 -9.20 15.95 16.92
N LEU A 80 -8.72 14.75 16.59
CA LEU A 80 -7.31 14.55 16.26
C LEU A 80 -6.88 15.41 15.07
N PHE A 81 -7.73 15.48 14.03
CA PHE A 81 -7.48 16.25 12.83
C PHE A 81 -7.32 17.75 13.10
N ILE A 82 -8.17 18.33 13.95
CA ILE A 82 -8.05 19.74 14.34
C ILE A 82 -6.70 19.99 15.01
N PHE A 83 -6.32 19.18 16.00
CA PHE A 83 -5.04 19.34 16.69
C PHE A 83 -3.85 19.18 15.75
N CYS A 84 -3.93 18.23 14.82
CA CYS A 84 -2.83 18.01 13.89
C CYS A 84 -2.69 19.09 12.81
N ILE A 85 -3.79 19.70 12.35
CA ILE A 85 -3.70 20.86 11.45
C ILE A 85 -3.07 22.05 12.17
N LEU A 86 -3.45 22.28 13.44
CA LEU A 86 -2.84 23.33 14.24
C LEU A 86 -1.34 23.05 14.43
N ASP A 87 -0.98 21.79 14.63
CA ASP A 87 0.41 21.36 14.75
C ASP A 87 1.23 21.52 13.46
N ASP A 88 0.71 21.06 12.32
CA ASP A 88 1.35 21.20 11.01
C ASP A 88 1.58 22.69 10.65
N ARG A 89 0.76 23.61 11.17
CA ARG A 89 0.88 25.06 10.94
C ARG A 89 1.75 25.78 11.96
N PHE A 90 1.65 25.44 13.24
CA PHE A 90 2.23 26.22 14.34
C PHE A 90 3.38 25.52 15.07
N ASP A 91 3.73 24.29 14.70
CA ASP A 91 4.74 23.45 15.36
C ASP A 91 4.51 23.40 16.88
N LEU A 92 3.39 22.78 17.27
CA LEU A 92 2.91 22.84 18.64
C LEU A 92 3.86 22.11 19.60
N HIS A 93 3.95 22.64 20.82
CA HIS A 93 4.64 21.95 21.90
C HIS A 93 4.04 20.55 22.14
N TYR A 94 4.90 19.56 22.43
CA TYR A 94 4.52 18.13 22.54
C TYR A 94 3.33 17.88 23.48
N GLY A 95 3.17 18.71 24.52
CA GLY A 95 2.04 18.61 25.45
C GLY A 95 0.68 18.86 24.80
N PHE A 96 0.58 19.82 23.86
CA PHE A 96 -0.68 20.08 23.14
C PHE A 96 -1.01 18.95 22.16
N LYS A 97 0.02 18.37 21.51
CA LYS A 97 -0.16 17.17 20.68
C LYS A 97 -0.74 16.02 21.50
N LEU A 98 -0.17 15.77 22.68
CA LEU A 98 -0.62 14.72 23.58
C LEU A 98 -2.06 14.94 24.08
N ILE A 99 -2.46 16.18 24.37
CA ILE A 99 -3.85 16.51 24.74
C ILE A 99 -4.82 16.13 23.61
N GLY A 100 -4.50 16.49 22.36
CA GLY A 100 -5.33 16.13 21.21
C GLY A 100 -5.45 14.62 21.02
N GLN A 101 -4.33 13.89 21.15
CA GLN A 101 -4.30 12.44 21.08
C GLN A 101 -5.12 11.77 22.19
N LEU A 102 -4.96 12.23 23.44
CA LEU A 102 -5.72 11.72 24.59
C LEU A 102 -7.21 12.01 24.45
N ALA A 103 -7.58 13.21 23.99
CA ALA A 103 -8.98 13.57 23.77
C ALA A 103 -9.62 12.70 22.68
N ALA A 104 -8.95 12.53 21.54
CA ALA A 104 -9.42 11.66 20.47
C ALA A 104 -9.55 10.20 20.92
N ALA A 105 -8.52 9.65 21.59
CA ALA A 105 -8.56 8.29 22.12
C ALA A 105 -9.67 8.10 23.17
N THR A 106 -9.87 9.08 24.05
CA THR A 106 -10.95 9.03 25.06
C THR A 106 -12.32 8.99 24.39
N VAL A 107 -12.55 9.80 23.36
CA VAL A 107 -13.82 9.78 22.61
C VAL A 107 -14.00 8.45 21.88
N ALA A 108 -12.97 7.91 21.23
CA ALA A 108 -13.06 6.60 20.59
C ALA A 108 -13.43 5.48 21.58
N VAL A 109 -12.84 5.51 22.79
CA VAL A 109 -13.01 4.47 23.81
C VAL A 109 -14.35 4.62 24.54
N VAL A 110 -14.70 5.82 25.00
CA VAL A 110 -15.89 6.07 25.83
C VAL A 110 -17.14 6.23 24.98
N VAL A 111 -17.07 7.04 23.92
CA VAL A 111 -18.24 7.27 23.04
C VAL A 111 -18.39 6.15 22.02
N GLY A 112 -17.28 5.58 21.52
CA GLY A 112 -17.32 4.47 20.58
C GLY A 112 -17.47 3.08 21.21
N ASP A 113 -17.55 2.99 22.54
CA ASP A 113 -17.59 1.76 23.34
C ASP A 113 -16.49 0.74 23.00
N LEU A 114 -15.30 1.26 22.71
CA LEU A 114 -14.15 0.50 22.23
C LEU A 114 -13.07 0.39 23.30
N HIS A 115 -13.20 -0.59 24.19
CA HIS A 115 -12.22 -0.88 25.24
C HIS A 115 -11.84 -2.36 25.25
N ILE A 116 -10.71 -2.70 25.88
CA ILE A 116 -10.24 -4.07 26.02
C ILE A 116 -11.19 -4.84 26.96
N ARG A 117 -11.89 -5.85 26.43
CA ARG A 117 -12.80 -6.69 27.23
C ARG A 117 -12.16 -8.03 27.58
N VAL A 118 -11.39 -8.57 26.63
CA VAL A 118 -10.68 -9.84 26.78
C VAL A 118 -9.20 -9.53 26.95
N TRP A 119 -8.62 -10.02 28.04
CA TRP A 119 -7.21 -9.79 28.37
C TRP A 119 -6.34 -10.94 27.88
N PRO A 120 -5.19 -10.65 27.25
CA PRO A 120 -4.29 -11.71 26.79
C PRO A 120 -3.77 -12.51 27.98
N PHE A 121 -3.57 -13.82 27.79
CA PHE A 121 -3.08 -14.79 28.78
C PHE A 121 -4.02 -15.08 29.96
N PHE A 122 -5.05 -14.26 30.17
CA PHE A 122 -5.97 -14.36 31.30
C PHE A 122 -7.43 -14.41 30.81
N PRO A 123 -7.84 -15.50 30.12
CA PRO A 123 -9.21 -15.66 29.68
C PRO A 123 -10.16 -15.64 30.89
N GLY A 124 -11.18 -14.77 30.85
CA GLY A 124 -12.14 -14.60 31.94
C GLY A 124 -11.72 -13.61 33.03
N LEU A 125 -10.55 -12.96 32.94
CA LEU A 125 -10.18 -11.88 33.84
C LEU A 125 -11.16 -10.71 33.70
N VAL A 126 -11.84 -10.37 34.79
CA VAL A 126 -12.73 -9.21 34.86
C VAL A 126 -11.95 -8.02 35.40
N VAL A 127 -11.76 -7.00 34.56
CA VAL A 127 -11.12 -5.74 34.93
C VAL A 127 -12.20 -4.65 34.95
N PRO A 128 -12.20 -3.73 35.94
CA PRO A 128 -13.13 -2.60 35.94
C PRO A 128 -13.05 -1.81 34.63
N VAL A 129 -14.21 -1.39 34.13
CA VAL A 129 -14.32 -0.75 32.80
C VAL A 129 -13.48 0.52 32.74
N GLU A 130 -13.37 1.26 33.83
CA GLU A 130 -12.58 2.49 33.93
C GLU A 130 -11.07 2.21 33.76
N VAL A 131 -10.59 1.12 34.35
CA VAL A 131 -9.18 0.70 34.25
C VAL A 131 -8.89 0.18 32.84
N SER A 132 -9.80 -0.63 32.28
CA SER A 132 -9.68 -1.08 30.90
C SER A 132 -9.67 0.09 29.91
N ALA A 133 -10.59 1.05 30.06
CA ALA A 133 -10.68 2.23 29.23
C ALA A 133 -9.39 3.05 29.32
N ALA A 134 -8.86 3.29 30.53
CA ALA A 134 -7.61 4.02 30.72
C ALA A 134 -6.42 3.34 30.02
N ILE A 135 -6.30 2.01 30.15
CA ILE A 135 -5.23 1.25 29.49
C ILE A 135 -5.40 1.29 27.97
N THR A 136 -6.64 1.17 27.48
CA THR A 136 -6.95 1.25 26.06
C THR A 136 -6.56 2.61 25.48
N ILE A 137 -6.89 3.71 26.18
CA ILE A 137 -6.53 5.08 25.77
C ILE A 137 -5.01 5.20 25.63
N VAL A 138 -4.24 4.74 26.62
CA VAL A 138 -2.77 4.78 26.57
C VAL A 138 -2.24 3.94 25.41
N ALA A 139 -2.80 2.76 25.17
CA ALA A 139 -2.40 1.90 24.05
C ALA A 139 -2.65 2.58 22.69
N VAL A 140 -3.83 3.16 22.48
CA VAL A 140 -4.18 3.89 21.25
C VAL A 140 -3.23 5.07 21.04
N VAL A 141 -2.98 5.88 22.07
CA VAL A 141 -2.02 7.00 21.99
C VAL A 141 -0.60 6.53 21.71
N GLY A 142 -0.18 5.40 22.29
CA GLY A 142 1.10 4.77 22.01
C GLY A 142 1.25 4.40 20.53
N VAL A 143 0.21 3.81 19.94
CA VAL A 143 0.17 3.47 18.51
C VAL A 143 0.19 4.72 17.62
N ILE A 144 -0.59 5.76 17.97
CA ILE A 144 -0.56 7.05 17.26
C ILE A 144 0.87 7.59 17.17
N ASN A 145 1.58 7.61 18.29
CA ASN A 145 2.96 8.09 18.32
C ASN A 145 3.93 7.14 17.60
N ALA A 146 3.72 5.82 17.68
CA ALA A 146 4.57 4.86 16.98
C ALA A 146 4.49 5.01 15.46
N LEU A 147 3.29 5.23 14.91
CA LEU A 147 3.09 5.51 13.48
C LEU A 147 3.64 6.87 13.08
N ASN A 148 3.49 7.89 13.94
CA ASN A 148 4.09 9.20 13.68
C ASN A 148 5.63 9.14 13.63
N LEU A 149 6.26 8.34 14.51
CA LEU A 149 7.73 8.23 14.59
C LEU A 149 8.35 7.41 13.46
N ILE A 150 7.61 6.43 12.90
CA ILE A 150 8.12 5.65 11.76
C ILE A 150 8.01 6.38 10.42
N ASP A 151 7.23 7.47 10.35
CA ASP A 151 7.07 8.33 9.16
C ASP A 151 8.32 9.19 8.88
N GLY A 152 9.46 8.52 8.70
CA GLY A 152 10.76 9.16 8.43
C GLY A 152 11.27 8.94 7.02
N LEU A 153 10.58 8.15 6.20
CA LEU A 153 10.91 7.87 4.80
C LEU A 153 9.65 7.93 3.93
N ASP A 154 9.75 8.59 2.76
CA ASP A 154 8.74 8.60 1.69
C ASP A 154 8.07 7.23 1.48
N GLY A 155 6.75 7.19 1.66
CA GLY A 155 5.91 6.00 1.51
C GLY A 155 5.86 5.08 2.73
N LEU A 156 6.86 5.07 3.63
CA LEU A 156 7.02 4.03 4.65
C LEU A 156 5.82 3.88 5.58
N ALA A 157 5.40 4.95 6.27
CA ALA A 157 4.27 4.88 7.20
C ALA A 157 2.95 4.55 6.47
N GLY A 158 2.75 5.14 5.30
CA GLY A 158 1.59 4.86 4.45
C GLY A 158 1.51 3.41 3.99
N GLY A 159 2.63 2.79 3.62
CA GLY A 159 2.68 1.39 3.24
C GLY A 159 2.47 0.42 4.39
N ILE A 160 3.03 0.72 5.57
CA ILE A 160 2.78 -0.07 6.80
C ILE A 160 1.28 -0.05 7.13
N ALA A 161 0.65 1.12 7.13
CA ALA A 161 -0.78 1.26 7.37
C ALA A 161 -1.63 0.55 6.29
N LEU A 162 -1.22 0.63 5.01
CA LEU A 162 -1.91 -0.04 3.91
C LEU A 162 -1.89 -1.56 4.07
N ILE A 163 -0.73 -2.15 4.40
CA ILE A 163 -0.60 -3.59 4.65
C ILE A 163 -1.44 -4.01 5.87
N ALA A 164 -1.39 -3.25 6.96
CA ALA A 164 -2.19 -3.52 8.16
C ALA A 164 -3.70 -3.47 7.88
N CYS A 165 -4.19 -2.40 7.23
CA CYS A 165 -5.59 -2.29 6.82
C CYS A 165 -6.00 -3.39 5.83
N GLY A 166 -5.09 -3.84 4.97
CA GLY A 166 -5.32 -4.98 4.07
C GLY A 166 -5.65 -6.24 4.84
N LEU A 167 -4.81 -6.64 5.80
CA LEU A 167 -5.07 -7.81 6.65
C LEU A 167 -6.35 -7.65 7.46
N ILE A 168 -6.54 -6.52 8.12
CA ILE A 168 -7.73 -6.27 8.93
C ILE A 168 -9.00 -6.39 8.07
N SER A 169 -8.99 -5.88 6.83
CA SER A 169 -10.11 -6.04 5.89
C SER A 169 -10.37 -7.50 5.53
N ILE A 170 -9.32 -8.29 5.28
CA ILE A 170 -9.42 -9.72 4.95
C ILE A 170 -10.05 -10.50 6.11
N LEU A 171 -9.56 -10.27 7.34
CA LEU A 171 -10.10 -10.92 8.53
C LEU A 171 -11.53 -10.46 8.82
N ALA A 172 -11.83 -9.17 8.69
CA ALA A 172 -13.17 -8.62 8.86
C ALA A 172 -14.17 -9.20 7.85
N LEU A 173 -13.75 -9.45 6.60
CA LEU A 173 -14.55 -10.16 5.60
C LEU A 173 -14.90 -11.58 6.05
N GLY A 174 -13.96 -12.28 6.68
CA GLY A 174 -14.16 -13.64 7.20
C GLY A 174 -15.25 -13.73 8.28
N VAL A 175 -15.48 -12.64 9.02
CA VAL A 175 -16.47 -12.58 10.12
C VAL A 175 -17.68 -11.69 9.82
N GLY A 176 -17.83 -11.21 8.58
CA GLY A 176 -18.98 -10.39 8.17
C GLY A 176 -18.97 -8.95 8.73
N GLY A 177 -17.81 -8.42 9.14
CA GLY A 177 -17.64 -7.10 9.75
C GLY A 177 -17.74 -5.92 8.78
N ALA A 178 -18.91 -5.69 8.20
CA ALA A 178 -19.14 -4.67 7.15
C ALA A 178 -18.67 -3.25 7.53
N GLU A 179 -18.97 -2.81 8.77
CA GLU A 179 -18.54 -1.51 9.29
C GLU A 179 -17.03 -1.33 9.26
N LEU A 180 -16.29 -2.33 9.74
CA LEU A 180 -14.83 -2.31 9.80
C LEU A 180 -14.19 -2.39 8.40
N ILE A 181 -14.80 -3.13 7.47
CA ILE A 181 -14.35 -3.17 6.08
C ILE A 181 -14.47 -1.78 5.45
N ILE A 182 -15.56 -1.05 5.67
CA ILE A 182 -15.73 0.32 5.16
C ILE A 182 -14.63 1.23 5.70
N VAL A 183 -14.33 1.16 7.00
CA VAL A 183 -13.24 1.92 7.63
C VAL A 183 -11.89 1.62 6.98
N CYS A 184 -11.54 0.34 6.83
CA CYS A 184 -10.24 -0.05 6.28
C CYS A 184 -10.14 0.25 4.78
N VAL A 185 -11.19 0.02 4.01
CA VAL A 185 -11.23 0.28 2.56
C VAL A 185 -11.23 1.77 2.24
N ALA A 186 -11.90 2.61 3.03
CA ALA A 186 -11.78 4.07 2.93
C ALA A 186 -10.34 4.53 3.25
N THR A 187 -9.67 3.85 4.18
CA THR A 187 -8.28 4.16 4.57
C THR A 187 -7.33 3.77 3.45
N ILE A 188 -7.50 2.59 2.86
CA ILE A 188 -6.74 2.13 1.69
C ILE A 188 -6.96 3.08 0.51
N GLY A 189 -8.20 3.46 0.19
CA GLY A 189 -8.50 4.36 -0.92
C GLY A 189 -7.84 5.74 -0.74
N SER A 190 -8.03 6.38 0.42
CA SER A 190 -7.38 7.66 0.72
C SER A 190 -5.84 7.56 0.73
N LEU A 191 -5.28 6.48 1.28
CA LEU A 191 -3.84 6.22 1.25
C LEU A 191 -3.28 6.04 -0.15
N LEU A 192 -3.95 5.28 -1.02
CA LEU A 192 -3.52 5.08 -2.40
C LEU A 192 -3.51 6.40 -3.19
N GLY A 193 -4.53 7.25 -2.97
CA GLY A 193 -4.57 8.59 -3.54
C GLY A 193 -3.39 9.47 -3.09
N PHE A 194 -2.98 9.35 -1.82
CA PHE A 194 -1.84 10.07 -1.26
C PHE A 194 -0.46 9.49 -1.67
N LEU A 195 -0.30 8.17 -1.61
CA LEU A 195 0.95 7.46 -1.95
C LEU A 195 1.40 7.70 -3.39
N ARG A 196 0.47 8.07 -4.28
CA ARG A 196 0.80 8.56 -5.62
C ARG A 196 1.75 9.76 -5.62
N TYR A 197 1.64 10.65 -4.63
CA TYR A 197 2.45 11.86 -4.48
C TYR A 197 3.55 11.72 -3.43
N ASN A 198 3.46 10.72 -2.55
CA ASN A 198 4.41 10.48 -1.47
C ASN A 198 5.43 9.38 -1.80
N GLY A 199 5.31 8.67 -2.94
CA GLY A 199 6.33 7.74 -3.40
C GLY A 199 7.68 8.43 -3.68
N HIS A 200 8.78 7.81 -3.28
CA HIS A 200 10.13 8.40 -3.39
C HIS A 200 10.52 8.69 -4.86
N PRO A 201 11.02 9.90 -5.19
CA PRO A 201 11.10 11.10 -4.34
C PRO A 201 9.75 11.76 -4.08
N ALA A 202 9.39 11.97 -2.81
CA ALA A 202 8.10 12.53 -2.45
C ALA A 202 7.93 13.98 -2.92
N VAL A 203 6.75 14.27 -3.46
CA VAL A 203 6.31 15.63 -3.86
C VAL A 203 5.40 16.25 -2.80
N ILE A 204 4.76 15.41 -1.98
CA ILE A 204 3.88 15.81 -0.88
C ILE A 204 4.20 14.93 0.33
N PHE A 205 4.32 15.55 1.49
CA PHE A 205 4.42 14.86 2.77
C PHE A 205 3.07 14.72 3.45
N MET A 206 2.99 13.64 4.22
CA MET A 206 1.85 13.25 5.03
C MET A 206 1.50 14.33 6.06
N GLY A 207 2.51 14.91 6.71
CA GLY A 207 2.34 15.80 7.86
C GLY A 207 1.93 15.03 9.12
N ASP A 208 2.00 15.69 10.27
CA ASP A 208 1.58 15.09 11.55
C ASP A 208 0.08 14.75 11.49
N SER A 209 -0.70 15.49 10.68
CA SER A 209 -2.12 15.21 10.42
C SER A 209 -2.39 13.86 9.76
N GLY A 210 -1.56 13.40 8.83
CA GLY A 210 -1.81 12.10 8.21
C GLY A 210 -1.23 10.94 9.01
N SER A 211 -0.05 11.09 9.60
CA SER A 211 0.63 10.00 10.31
C SER A 211 -0.09 9.63 11.60
N GLN A 212 -0.54 10.64 12.36
CA GLN A 212 -1.33 10.43 13.57
C GLN A 212 -2.72 9.89 13.26
N PHE A 213 -3.35 10.36 12.17
CA PHE A 213 -4.60 9.79 11.67
C PHE A 213 -4.47 8.29 11.35
N LEU A 214 -3.43 7.89 10.62
CA LEU A 214 -3.19 6.47 10.34
C LEU A 214 -2.97 5.66 11.62
N GLY A 215 -2.23 6.20 12.58
CA GLY A 215 -2.05 5.56 13.88
C GLY A 215 -3.35 5.36 14.63
N LEU A 216 -4.24 6.38 14.65
CA LEU A 216 -5.56 6.28 15.28
C LEU A 216 -6.43 5.23 14.58
N ILE A 217 -6.54 5.29 13.25
CA ILE A 217 -7.42 4.39 12.49
C ILE A 217 -6.95 2.95 12.57
N THR A 218 -5.65 2.70 12.42
CA THR A 218 -5.11 1.32 12.50
C THR A 218 -5.22 0.74 13.90
N ALA A 219 -5.03 1.55 14.95
CA ALA A 219 -5.26 1.13 16.34
C ALA A 219 -6.74 0.75 16.57
N ILE A 220 -7.67 1.65 16.21
CA ILE A 220 -9.11 1.43 16.38
C ILE A 220 -9.56 0.22 15.56
N ALA A 221 -9.14 0.11 14.31
CA ALA A 221 -9.54 -0.98 13.42
C ALA A 221 -9.09 -2.35 13.96
N ALA A 222 -7.84 -2.46 14.42
CA ALA A 222 -7.33 -3.70 14.97
C ALA A 222 -7.98 -4.06 16.31
N LEU A 223 -8.26 -3.06 17.15
CA LEU A 223 -8.95 -3.25 18.42
C LEU A 223 -10.41 -3.66 18.20
N TYR A 224 -11.12 -3.03 17.28
CA TYR A 224 -12.51 -3.37 16.95
C TYR A 224 -12.61 -4.79 16.39
N LEU A 225 -11.66 -5.20 15.53
CA LEU A 225 -11.61 -6.57 15.03
C LEU A 225 -11.51 -7.61 16.16
N SER A 226 -10.52 -7.45 17.05
CA SER A 226 -10.20 -8.44 18.09
C SER A 226 -11.07 -8.38 19.35
N GLN A 227 -11.69 -7.23 19.64
CA GLN A 227 -12.45 -7.01 20.89
C GLN A 227 -13.96 -6.87 20.67
N VAL A 228 -14.43 -6.70 19.43
CA VAL A 228 -15.85 -6.53 19.13
C VAL A 228 -16.36 -7.54 18.11
N LEU A 229 -15.63 -7.77 17.00
CA LEU A 229 -16.11 -8.64 15.92
C LEU A 229 -15.73 -10.09 16.10
N ASP A 230 -14.48 -10.38 16.45
CA ASP A 230 -13.94 -11.73 16.50
C ASP A 230 -13.11 -11.96 17.77
N HIS A 231 -13.78 -12.50 18.79
CA HIS A 231 -13.15 -12.86 20.06
C HIS A 231 -12.25 -14.11 19.96
N SER A 232 -12.23 -14.81 18.82
CA SER A 232 -11.30 -15.93 18.61
C SER A 232 -9.88 -15.44 18.31
N LEU A 233 -9.75 -14.21 17.82
CA LEU A 233 -8.44 -13.57 17.65
C LEU A 233 -7.84 -13.23 19.02
N SER A 234 -6.53 -13.43 19.13
CA SER A 234 -5.80 -13.04 20.32
C SER A 234 -5.99 -11.54 20.63
N PRO A 235 -6.21 -11.15 21.89
CA PRO A 235 -6.22 -9.74 22.32
C PRO A 235 -4.90 -9.01 22.05
N LEU A 236 -3.81 -9.73 21.76
CA LEU A 236 -2.53 -9.13 21.34
C LEU A 236 -2.56 -8.62 19.89
N PHE A 237 -3.58 -8.97 19.10
CA PHE A 237 -3.66 -8.65 17.68
C PHE A 237 -3.40 -7.17 17.35
N PRO A 238 -3.92 -6.15 18.07
CA PRO A 238 -3.63 -4.75 17.79
C PRO A 238 -2.15 -4.38 17.91
N PHE A 239 -1.45 -4.95 18.90
CA PHE A 239 -0.01 -4.77 19.05
C PHE A 239 0.76 -5.55 17.99
N ALA A 240 0.24 -6.73 17.63
CA ALA A 240 0.89 -7.64 16.71
C ALA A 240 0.89 -7.09 15.28
N VAL A 241 -0.27 -6.60 14.80
CA VAL A 241 -0.41 -6.08 13.44
C VAL A 241 0.40 -4.80 13.23
N LEU A 242 0.68 -4.04 14.29
CA LEU A 242 1.53 -2.85 14.27
C LEU A 242 2.87 -3.08 14.99
N ALA A 243 3.33 -4.33 15.05
CA ALA A 243 4.53 -4.68 15.82
C ALA A 243 5.79 -3.95 15.32
N LEU A 244 5.91 -3.67 14.01
CA LEU A 244 7.07 -2.96 13.47
C LEU A 244 7.22 -1.54 14.04
N PRO A 245 6.24 -0.61 13.90
CA PRO A 245 6.35 0.74 14.47
C PRO A 245 6.41 0.73 16.01
N ILE A 246 5.66 -0.16 16.66
CA ILE A 246 5.66 -0.28 18.13
C ILE A 246 7.04 -0.73 18.62
N ALA A 247 7.61 -1.78 18.01
CA ALA A 247 8.93 -2.30 18.37
C ALA A 247 10.03 -1.25 18.12
N ASP A 248 10.01 -0.54 17.01
CA ASP A 248 10.96 0.55 16.75
C ASP A 248 10.93 1.61 17.86
N THR A 249 9.73 2.05 18.23
CA THR A 249 9.52 3.06 19.27
C THR A 249 10.01 2.56 20.63
N VAL A 250 9.61 1.34 21.02
CA VAL A 250 10.03 0.73 22.30
C VAL A 250 11.56 0.54 22.34
N LEU A 251 12.18 0.02 21.28
CA LEU A 251 13.63 -0.18 21.23
C LEU A 251 14.40 1.14 21.30
N VAL A 252 13.93 2.19 20.62
CA VAL A 252 14.52 3.53 20.70
C VAL A 252 14.38 4.09 22.12
N PHE A 253 13.22 3.96 22.75
CA PHE A 253 12.97 4.47 24.10
C PHE A 253 13.80 3.73 25.15
N MET A 254 13.86 2.40 25.08
CA MET A 254 14.68 1.59 25.99
C MET A 254 16.17 1.95 25.89
N ARG A 255 16.68 2.17 24.68
CA ARG A 255 18.07 2.63 24.48
C ARG A 255 18.31 4.03 25.05
N ARG A 256 17.34 4.94 24.93
CA ARG A 256 17.42 6.29 25.52
C ARG A 256 17.47 6.21 27.04
N ILE A 257 16.59 5.41 27.65
CA ILE A 257 16.56 5.18 29.10
C ILE A 257 17.90 4.59 29.57
N TYR A 258 18.42 3.57 28.89
CA TYR A 258 19.71 2.98 29.19
C TYR A 258 20.87 3.99 29.08
N ALA A 259 20.82 4.88 28.09
CA ALA A 259 21.78 5.96 27.90
C ALA A 259 21.52 7.20 28.77
N ARG A 260 20.53 7.16 29.69
CA ARG A 260 20.10 8.30 30.55
C ARG A 260 19.73 9.57 29.77
N VAL A 261 19.22 9.42 28.55
CA VAL A 261 18.69 10.51 27.72
C VAL A 261 17.16 10.53 27.84
N PRO A 262 16.52 11.70 27.93
CA PRO A 262 15.06 11.77 27.97
C PRO A 262 14.40 11.06 26.78
N PRO A 263 13.39 10.20 27.02
CA PRO A 263 12.78 9.37 25.98
C PRO A 263 12.07 10.19 24.89
N PHE A 264 11.60 11.40 25.19
CA PHE A 264 10.87 12.27 24.26
C PHE A 264 11.77 13.20 23.43
N ARG A 265 13.09 13.11 23.57
CA ARG A 265 14.02 13.93 22.77
C ARG A 265 14.19 13.35 21.36
N GLY A 266 13.89 14.12 20.32
CA GLY A 266 14.05 13.70 18.92
C GLY A 266 15.49 13.35 18.56
N ASP A 267 15.70 12.25 17.82
CA ASP A 267 17.02 11.73 17.42
C ASP A 267 16.95 10.83 16.16
N LYS A 268 18.08 10.62 15.46
CA LYS A 268 18.23 9.78 14.25
C LYS A 268 18.42 8.28 14.56
N ARG A 269 17.82 7.77 15.64
CA ARG A 269 18.09 6.40 16.13
C ARG A 269 17.05 5.35 15.74
N HIS A 270 15.99 5.77 15.07
CA HIS A 270 14.97 4.88 14.50
C HIS A 270 15.57 3.92 13.46
N ILE A 271 14.95 2.76 13.28
CA ILE A 271 15.46 1.69 12.41
C ILE A 271 15.73 2.21 11.00
N HIS A 272 14.85 3.03 10.43
CA HIS A 272 15.02 3.57 9.08
C HIS A 272 16.29 4.41 8.93
N HIS A 273 16.63 5.24 9.92
CA HIS A 273 17.88 6.00 9.92
C HIS A 273 19.11 5.09 10.10
N ARG A 274 19.00 4.01 10.89
CA ARG A 274 20.09 3.04 11.04
C ARG A 274 20.35 2.26 9.75
N LEU A 275 19.31 1.90 9.01
CA LEU A 275 19.42 1.27 7.69
C LEU A 275 20.10 2.22 6.69
N LEU A 276 19.71 3.51 6.66
CA LEU A 276 20.39 4.51 5.84
C LEU A 276 21.86 4.69 6.27
N GLY A 277 22.15 4.76 7.57
CA GLY A 277 23.51 4.82 8.10
C GLY A 277 24.37 3.59 7.79
N ALA A 278 23.73 2.42 7.60
CA ALA A 278 24.38 1.20 7.12
C ALA A 278 24.62 1.20 5.60
N GLY A 279 24.29 2.28 4.88
CA GLY A 279 24.54 2.42 3.45
C GLY A 279 23.43 1.84 2.55
N LEU A 280 22.24 1.55 3.09
CA LEU A 280 21.07 1.27 2.25
C LEU A 280 20.60 2.57 1.59
N THR A 281 20.10 2.46 0.35
CA THR A 281 19.35 3.56 -0.25
C THR A 281 17.99 3.71 0.42
N HIS A 282 17.34 4.86 0.22
CA HIS A 282 15.98 5.11 0.69
C HIS A 282 15.02 3.96 0.32
N LEU A 283 14.96 3.64 -0.98
CA LEU A 283 14.14 2.53 -1.50
C LEU A 283 14.47 1.18 -0.84
N GLN A 284 15.76 0.87 -0.65
CA GLN A 284 16.18 -0.38 -0.03
C GLN A 284 15.73 -0.49 1.43
N ALA A 285 15.81 0.61 2.18
CA ALA A 285 15.34 0.65 3.56
C ALA A 285 13.82 0.45 3.63
N VAL A 286 13.05 1.11 2.74
CA VAL A 286 11.59 0.95 2.69
C VAL A 286 11.19 -0.48 2.29
N ILE A 287 11.82 -1.07 1.26
CA ILE A 287 11.59 -2.48 0.87
C ILE A 287 11.81 -3.40 2.05
N ALA A 288 12.96 -3.29 2.73
CA ALA A 288 13.30 -4.16 3.84
C ALA A 288 12.24 -4.09 4.95
N LEU A 289 11.78 -2.88 5.27
CA LEU A 289 10.77 -2.66 6.30
C LEU A 289 9.39 -3.16 5.86
N TYR A 290 9.00 -2.98 4.60
CA TYR A 290 7.78 -3.59 4.06
C TYR A 290 7.84 -5.11 4.07
N SER A 291 8.97 -5.72 3.69
CA SER A 291 9.12 -7.18 3.72
C SER A 291 9.00 -7.71 5.13
N VAL A 292 9.64 -7.07 6.12
CA VAL A 292 9.47 -7.45 7.53
C VAL A 292 8.02 -7.28 7.96
N HIS A 293 7.36 -6.18 7.63
CA HIS A 293 5.97 -5.97 8.00
C HIS A 293 5.01 -6.95 7.34
N LEU A 294 5.24 -7.29 6.07
CA LEU A 294 4.48 -8.30 5.36
C LEU A 294 4.66 -9.68 5.99
N LEU A 295 5.90 -10.04 6.39
CA LEU A 295 6.15 -11.27 7.15
C LEU A 295 5.34 -11.27 8.44
N ILE A 296 5.39 -10.17 9.23
CA ILE A 296 4.60 -10.00 10.45
C ILE A 296 3.14 -10.37 10.16
N VAL A 297 2.52 -9.63 9.23
CA VAL A 297 1.11 -9.70 8.89
C VAL A 297 0.69 -11.05 8.29
N CYS A 298 1.50 -11.66 7.41
CA CYS A 298 1.28 -13.01 6.90
C CYS A 298 1.34 -14.05 8.01
N GLY A 299 2.30 -13.94 8.94
CA GLY A 299 2.36 -14.81 10.11
C GLY A 299 1.14 -14.65 11.01
N LEU A 300 0.63 -13.43 11.21
CA LEU A 300 -0.62 -13.21 11.95
C LEU A 300 -1.84 -13.85 11.29
N TYR A 301 -1.92 -13.79 9.97
CA TYR A 301 -3.00 -14.46 9.24
C TYR A 301 -2.96 -15.98 9.45
N VAL A 302 -1.77 -16.59 9.35
CA VAL A 302 -1.59 -18.03 9.58
C VAL A 302 -1.84 -18.41 11.04
N LEU A 303 -1.43 -17.56 11.98
CA LEU A 303 -1.54 -17.78 13.42
C LEU A 303 -2.81 -17.16 14.02
N ALA A 304 -3.81 -16.81 13.21
CA ALA A 304 -5.01 -16.09 13.66
C ALA A 304 -5.76 -16.85 14.77
N ALA A 305 -5.79 -18.19 14.69
CA ALA A 305 -6.40 -19.08 15.68
C ALA A 305 -5.40 -19.65 16.71
N ALA A 306 -4.16 -19.16 16.74
CA ALA A 306 -3.15 -19.66 17.68
C ALA A 306 -3.33 -19.05 19.07
N SER A 307 -2.81 -19.75 20.10
CA SER A 307 -2.84 -19.23 21.48
C SER A 307 -1.99 -17.97 21.65
N ASP A 308 -2.33 -17.15 22.66
CA ASP A 308 -1.61 -15.92 23.01
C ASP A 308 -0.10 -16.16 23.20
N TRP A 309 0.29 -17.32 23.75
CA TRP A 309 1.70 -17.69 23.95
C TRP A 309 2.46 -17.89 22.64
N VAL A 310 1.82 -18.52 21.65
CA VAL A 310 2.42 -18.72 20.32
C VAL A 310 2.59 -17.36 19.65
N LEU A 311 1.57 -16.50 19.72
CA LEU A 311 1.66 -15.16 19.17
C LEU A 311 2.72 -14.30 19.87
N LEU A 312 2.82 -14.39 21.20
CA LEU A 312 3.88 -13.71 21.95
C LEU A 312 5.28 -14.20 21.53
N GLY A 313 5.47 -15.50 21.37
CA GLY A 313 6.73 -16.08 20.89
C GLY A 313 7.09 -15.59 19.48
N TYR A 314 6.11 -15.53 18.58
CA TYR A 314 6.27 -14.97 17.25
C TYR A 314 6.70 -13.50 17.28
N LEU A 315 6.02 -12.68 18.08
CA LEU A 315 6.38 -11.26 18.27
C LEU A 315 7.75 -11.08 18.91
N ALA A 316 8.11 -11.91 19.89
CA ALA A 316 9.43 -11.88 20.51
C ALA A 316 10.55 -12.19 19.51
N CYS A 317 10.34 -13.14 18.59
CA CYS A 317 11.28 -13.42 17.50
C CYS A 317 11.44 -12.20 16.57
N ILE A 318 10.35 -11.55 16.19
CA ILE A 318 10.38 -10.34 15.35
C ILE A 318 11.12 -9.20 16.06
N VAL A 319 10.75 -8.89 17.31
CA VAL A 319 11.38 -7.83 18.10
C VAL A 319 12.87 -8.12 18.29
N SER A 320 13.25 -9.37 18.54
CA SER A 320 14.66 -9.77 18.64
C SER A 320 15.40 -9.57 17.32
N ALA A 321 14.80 -9.97 16.20
CA ALA A 321 15.39 -9.74 14.87
C ALA A 321 15.56 -8.23 14.58
N LEU A 322 14.55 -7.40 14.89
CA LEU A 322 14.63 -5.95 14.76
C LEU A 322 15.68 -5.34 15.71
N ALA A 323 15.80 -5.85 16.94
CA ALA A 323 16.81 -5.40 17.89
C ALA A 323 18.23 -5.69 17.40
N VAL A 324 18.46 -6.88 16.81
CA VAL A 324 19.72 -7.29 16.18
C VAL A 324 20.01 -6.41 14.96
N LEU A 325 19.07 -6.24 14.04
CA LEU A 325 19.22 -5.39 12.86
C LEU A 325 19.54 -3.94 13.23
N SER A 326 19.01 -3.49 14.36
CA SER A 326 19.22 -2.15 14.86
C SER A 326 20.40 -2.03 15.83
N ALA A 327 21.24 -3.05 16.07
CA ALA A 327 22.36 -2.94 17.00
C ALA A 327 23.59 -2.24 16.37
N GLU A 328 24.22 -1.31 17.11
CA GLU A 328 25.32 -0.47 16.59
C GLU A 328 26.57 -1.28 16.25
N ARG A 329 26.87 -2.31 17.04
CA ARG A 329 28.06 -3.17 16.84
C ARG A 329 28.02 -3.95 15.53
N LEU A 330 26.84 -4.15 14.94
CA LEU A 330 26.68 -4.90 13.70
C LEU A 330 26.74 -4.01 12.45
N GLN A 331 26.70 -2.68 12.57
CA GLN A 331 26.76 -1.77 11.42
C GLN A 331 27.94 -2.03 10.46
N PRO A 332 29.20 -2.23 10.91
CA PRO A 332 30.30 -2.51 10.00
C PRO A 332 30.23 -3.91 9.36
N THR A 333 29.73 -4.91 10.09
CA THR A 333 29.54 -6.28 9.57
C THR A 333 28.40 -6.35 8.55
N TYR A 334 27.29 -5.65 8.81
CA TYR A 334 26.17 -5.51 7.88
C TYR A 334 26.59 -4.74 6.64
N GLN A 335 27.36 -3.65 6.76
CA GLN A 335 27.90 -2.94 5.60
C GLN A 335 28.67 -3.91 4.69
N ASN A 336 29.55 -4.76 5.23
CA ASN A 336 30.28 -5.75 4.46
C ASN A 336 29.38 -6.84 3.85
N GLY A 337 28.38 -7.32 4.61
CA GLY A 337 27.39 -8.29 4.13
C GLY A 337 26.48 -7.74 3.03
N LEU A 338 25.97 -6.52 3.18
CA LEU A 338 25.16 -5.79 2.19
C LEU A 338 25.97 -5.39 0.98
N ILE A 339 27.26 -5.05 1.12
CA ILE A 339 28.15 -4.83 -0.03
C ILE A 339 28.30 -6.14 -0.82
N ARG A 340 28.46 -7.29 -0.14
CA ARG A 340 28.49 -8.61 -0.80
C ARG A 340 27.15 -8.98 -1.43
N LEU A 341 26.03 -8.78 -0.74
CA LEU A 341 24.68 -9.03 -1.25
C LEU A 341 24.34 -8.09 -2.40
N LYS A 342 24.75 -6.81 -2.35
CA LYS A 342 24.66 -5.86 -3.47
C LYS A 342 25.52 -6.30 -4.63
N ALA A 343 26.71 -6.86 -4.39
CA ALA A 343 27.55 -7.41 -5.46
C ALA A 343 26.95 -8.67 -6.11
N VAL A 344 26.15 -9.43 -5.37
CA VAL A 344 25.48 -10.65 -5.86
C VAL A 344 24.13 -10.36 -6.52
N LEU A 345 23.30 -9.47 -5.95
CA LEU A 345 21.94 -9.15 -6.43
C LEU A 345 21.90 -8.01 -7.44
N VAL A 346 22.85 -7.08 -7.38
CA VAL A 346 22.96 -5.99 -8.33
C VAL A 346 24.27 -6.21 -9.07
N PHE A 347 24.20 -6.44 -10.38
CA PHE A 347 25.34 -6.43 -11.29
C PHE A 347 25.99 -5.03 -11.39
N ARG A 348 26.20 -4.35 -10.26
CA ARG A 348 26.81 -3.01 -10.14
C ARG A 348 28.34 -3.06 -10.21
N TYR A 349 28.92 -4.25 -10.17
CA TYR A 349 30.35 -4.54 -10.39
C TYR A 349 30.58 -5.35 -11.66
N LEU A 350 29.76 -5.18 -12.70
CA LEU A 350 30.24 -5.59 -14.03
C LEU A 350 31.33 -4.59 -14.44
N PRO A 351 32.57 -5.06 -14.75
CA PRO A 351 33.64 -4.21 -15.28
C PRO A 351 33.22 -3.62 -16.64
N ASP A 352 33.99 -2.71 -17.24
CA ASP A 352 33.70 -1.91 -18.47
C ASP A 352 33.01 -2.62 -19.68
N LYS A 353 32.88 -3.95 -19.67
CA LYS A 353 31.95 -4.74 -20.51
C LYS A 353 30.48 -4.76 -20.01
N ALA A 354 30.15 -4.01 -18.96
CA ALA A 354 28.83 -3.97 -18.32
C ALA A 354 27.72 -3.48 -19.24
N ASP A 355 28.03 -2.58 -20.16
CA ASP A 355 27.02 -1.97 -21.03
C ASP A 355 26.48 -2.95 -22.08
N HIS A 356 27.32 -3.89 -22.54
CA HIS A 356 26.87 -4.97 -23.43
C HIS A 356 25.86 -5.87 -22.73
N TRP A 357 26.16 -6.34 -21.51
CA TRP A 357 25.25 -7.17 -20.72
C TRP A 357 23.97 -6.42 -20.33
N ARG A 358 24.06 -5.14 -19.95
CA ARG A 358 22.86 -4.31 -19.69
C ARG A 358 21.99 -4.20 -20.93
N SER A 359 22.58 -3.98 -22.10
CA SER A 359 21.83 -3.89 -23.36
C SER A 359 21.18 -5.21 -23.76
N LEU A 360 21.83 -6.34 -23.48
CA LEU A 360 21.27 -7.68 -23.67
C LEU A 360 20.09 -7.95 -22.74
N ILE A 361 20.24 -7.62 -21.46
CA ILE A 361 19.18 -7.74 -20.47
C ILE A 361 17.99 -6.84 -20.88
N ASP A 362 18.24 -5.58 -21.22
CA ASP A 362 17.22 -4.64 -21.71
C ASP A 362 16.42 -5.24 -22.87
N ARG A 363 17.10 -5.68 -23.94
CA ARG A 363 16.44 -6.29 -25.10
C ARG A 363 15.67 -7.56 -24.73
N SER A 364 16.19 -8.35 -23.78
CA SER A 364 15.50 -9.56 -23.30
C SER A 364 14.21 -9.21 -22.55
N VAL A 365 14.23 -8.17 -21.71
CA VAL A 365 13.04 -7.71 -21.00
C VAL A 365 12.01 -7.19 -21.98
N ASP A 366 12.41 -6.33 -22.92
CA ASP A 366 11.50 -5.82 -23.96
C ASP A 366 10.87 -6.95 -24.77
N SER A 367 11.67 -7.95 -25.18
CA SER A 367 11.17 -9.11 -25.93
C SER A 367 10.17 -9.95 -25.13
N VAL A 368 10.46 -10.19 -23.84
CA VAL A 368 9.57 -10.95 -22.96
C VAL A 368 8.27 -10.20 -22.70
N VAL A 369 8.33 -8.90 -22.42
CA VAL A 369 7.12 -8.08 -22.20
C VAL A 369 6.24 -8.03 -23.46
N ILE A 370 6.85 -7.83 -24.63
CA ILE A 370 6.13 -7.85 -25.91
C ILE A 370 5.51 -9.22 -26.15
N LEU A 371 6.27 -10.31 -25.95
CA LEU A 371 5.78 -11.67 -26.12
C LEU A 371 4.61 -11.98 -25.18
N THR A 372 4.73 -11.59 -23.90
CA THR A 372 3.65 -11.73 -22.91
C THR A 372 2.39 -11.02 -23.38
N LEU A 373 2.48 -9.77 -23.85
CA LEU A 373 1.32 -9.03 -24.33
C LEU A 373 0.74 -9.62 -25.61
N VAL A 374 1.57 -10.03 -26.57
CA VAL A 374 1.11 -10.67 -27.82
C VAL A 374 0.37 -11.97 -27.54
N LEU A 375 0.91 -12.83 -26.68
CA LEU A 375 0.27 -14.09 -26.31
C LEU A 375 -0.99 -13.86 -25.46
N PHE A 376 -0.96 -12.90 -24.54
CA PHE A 376 -2.13 -12.57 -23.73
C PHE A 376 -3.26 -12.02 -24.60
N PHE A 377 -2.99 -11.07 -25.48
CA PHE A 377 -3.99 -10.52 -26.39
C PHE A 377 -4.40 -11.51 -27.47
N GLY A 378 -3.49 -12.33 -28.00
CA GLY A 378 -3.81 -13.36 -28.99
C GLY A 378 -4.73 -14.46 -28.45
N SER A 379 -4.81 -14.60 -27.13
CA SER A 379 -5.73 -15.54 -26.50
C SER A 379 -7.21 -15.22 -26.71
N THR A 380 -7.55 -13.99 -27.13
CA THR A 380 -8.92 -13.59 -27.50
C THR A 380 -9.51 -14.46 -28.60
N LEU A 381 -8.67 -15.10 -29.42
CA LEU A 381 -9.09 -16.04 -30.46
C LEU A 381 -9.72 -17.33 -29.90
N PHE A 382 -9.48 -17.65 -28.63
CA PHE A 382 -10.06 -18.82 -27.96
C PHE A 382 -11.32 -18.47 -27.15
N TYR A 383 -11.79 -17.22 -27.22
CA TYR A 383 -12.94 -16.78 -26.46
C TYR A 383 -14.20 -17.27 -27.18
N GLY A 384 -14.96 -18.16 -26.53
CA GLY A 384 -16.16 -18.75 -27.15
C GLY A 384 -17.36 -17.81 -27.18
N SER A 385 -17.45 -16.89 -26.22
CA SER A 385 -18.49 -15.85 -26.14
C SER A 385 -18.03 -14.74 -25.21
N LEU A 386 -18.67 -13.57 -25.30
CA LEU A 386 -18.39 -12.44 -24.41
C LEU A 386 -19.22 -12.52 -23.11
N PRO A 387 -18.69 -12.05 -21.97
CA PRO A 387 -19.37 -12.18 -20.68
C PRO A 387 -20.69 -11.40 -20.58
N SER A 388 -20.84 -10.29 -21.34
CA SER A 388 -22.06 -9.47 -21.34
C SER A 388 -22.20 -8.62 -22.61
N GLY A 389 -23.44 -8.20 -22.91
CA GLY A 389 -23.73 -7.28 -24.02
C GLY A 389 -23.11 -5.89 -23.86
N ASP A 390 -22.87 -5.43 -22.63
CA ASP A 390 -22.19 -4.15 -22.41
C ASP A 390 -20.72 -4.22 -22.83
N VAL A 391 -20.06 -5.37 -22.60
CA VAL A 391 -18.68 -5.62 -23.02
C VAL A 391 -18.59 -5.68 -24.55
N ALA A 392 -19.62 -6.21 -25.22
CA ALA A 392 -19.74 -6.19 -26.67
C ALA A 392 -19.68 -4.77 -27.24
N VAL A 393 -20.56 -3.90 -26.74
CA VAL A 393 -20.63 -2.50 -27.15
C VAL A 393 -19.31 -1.80 -26.87
N LEU A 394 -18.71 -2.05 -25.71
CA LEU A 394 -17.42 -1.48 -25.35
C LEU A 394 -16.30 -1.94 -26.30
N ALA A 395 -16.26 -3.22 -26.69
CA ALA A 395 -15.29 -3.74 -27.65
C ALA A 395 -15.41 -3.06 -29.02
N VAL A 396 -16.63 -2.83 -29.51
CA VAL A 396 -16.90 -2.11 -30.76
C VAL A 396 -16.42 -0.65 -30.67
N VAL A 397 -16.72 0.03 -29.57
CA VAL A 397 -16.28 1.42 -29.33
C VAL A 397 -14.75 1.49 -29.29
N LEU A 398 -14.09 0.59 -28.55
CA LEU A 398 -12.64 0.52 -28.46
C LEU A 398 -12.00 0.21 -29.82
N PHE A 399 -12.61 -0.65 -30.63
CA PHE A 399 -12.16 -0.93 -31.99
C PHE A 399 -12.18 0.34 -32.86
N ALA A 400 -13.31 1.05 -32.89
CA ALA A 400 -13.45 2.27 -33.68
C ALA A 400 -12.44 3.36 -33.24
N LEU A 401 -12.27 3.55 -31.93
CA LEU A 401 -11.35 4.53 -31.37
C LEU A 401 -9.88 4.16 -31.65
N SER A 402 -9.48 2.91 -31.44
CA SER A 402 -8.10 2.45 -31.70
C SER A 402 -7.75 2.49 -33.19
N LEU A 403 -8.69 2.10 -34.06
CA LEU A 403 -8.52 2.20 -35.50
C LEU A 403 -8.34 3.65 -35.94
N SER A 404 -9.18 4.57 -35.43
CA SER A 404 -9.06 6.00 -35.74
C SER A 404 -7.67 6.56 -35.34
N ARG A 405 -7.12 6.07 -34.22
CA ARG A 405 -5.78 6.46 -33.74
C ARG A 405 -4.66 5.87 -34.58
N ALA A 406 -4.80 4.64 -35.08
CA ALA A 406 -3.82 4.04 -35.98
C ALA A 406 -3.63 4.85 -37.29
N PHE A 407 -4.68 5.53 -37.74
CA PHE A 407 -4.66 6.40 -38.94
C PHE A 407 -4.38 7.89 -38.64
N ALA A 408 -4.41 8.32 -37.38
CA ALA A 408 -4.11 9.70 -37.01
C ALA A 408 -2.61 10.01 -37.21
N ARG A 409 -2.30 11.20 -37.77
CA ARG A 409 -0.94 11.62 -38.18
C ARG A 409 0.11 11.44 -37.07
N LYS A 410 1.36 11.17 -37.50
CA LYS A 410 2.60 11.01 -36.70
C LYS A 410 2.71 12.02 -35.53
N SER A 411 2.16 11.66 -34.38
CA SER A 411 2.51 12.24 -33.09
C SER A 411 3.76 11.53 -32.57
N LYS A 412 4.78 12.28 -32.14
CA LYS A 412 5.85 11.71 -31.31
C LYS A 412 5.30 11.53 -29.90
N GLY A 413 5.12 10.28 -29.48
CA GLY A 413 4.70 9.91 -28.13
C GLY A 413 3.20 9.68 -27.98
N ALA A 414 2.84 8.90 -26.96
CA ALA A 414 1.46 8.58 -26.58
C ALA A 414 0.76 9.79 -25.93
N THR A 415 -0.45 10.09 -26.37
CA THR A 415 -1.31 11.06 -25.66
C THR A 415 -1.94 10.40 -24.43
N TRP A 416 -2.41 11.21 -23.47
CA TRP A 416 -3.14 10.70 -22.29
C TRP A 416 -4.34 9.84 -22.69
N PHE A 417 -4.98 10.17 -23.82
CA PHE A 417 -6.11 9.43 -24.36
C PHE A 417 -5.69 8.06 -24.91
N ASP A 418 -4.52 7.96 -25.55
CA ASP A 418 -3.99 6.67 -26.02
C ASP A 418 -3.73 5.75 -24.82
N LYS A 419 -3.10 6.27 -23.77
CA LYS A 419 -2.89 5.53 -22.51
C LYS A 419 -4.20 5.04 -21.91
N LEU A 420 -5.20 5.94 -21.81
CA LEU A 420 -6.52 5.58 -21.31
C LEU A 420 -7.15 4.45 -22.14
N LEU A 421 -7.14 4.59 -23.47
CA LEU A 421 -7.70 3.61 -24.39
C LEU A 421 -7.05 2.23 -24.20
N THR A 422 -5.72 2.19 -24.10
CA THR A 422 -4.96 0.95 -23.91
C THR A 422 -5.23 0.28 -22.56
N TYR A 423 -5.32 1.05 -21.47
CA TYR A 423 -5.70 0.50 -20.17
C TYR A 423 -7.12 -0.07 -20.17
N VAL A 424 -8.07 0.64 -20.79
CA VAL A 424 -9.45 0.13 -20.92
C VAL A 424 -9.48 -1.15 -21.76
N THR A 425 -8.76 -1.21 -22.89
CA THR A 425 -8.65 -2.44 -23.68
C THR A 425 -8.03 -3.59 -22.88
N GLY A 426 -6.93 -3.35 -22.16
CA GLY A 426 -6.30 -4.36 -21.29
C GLY A 426 -7.28 -4.91 -20.25
N THR A 427 -8.05 -4.03 -19.60
CA THR A 427 -9.08 -4.44 -18.62
C THR A 427 -10.18 -5.27 -19.25
N VAL A 428 -10.68 -4.87 -20.41
CA VAL A 428 -11.71 -5.64 -21.13
C VAL A 428 -11.20 -7.03 -21.46
N VAL A 429 -9.96 -7.16 -21.95
CA VAL A 429 -9.38 -8.46 -22.29
C VAL A 429 -9.25 -9.36 -21.07
N VAL A 430 -8.80 -8.82 -19.92
CA VAL A 430 -8.76 -9.57 -18.65
C VAL A 430 -10.17 -9.93 -18.19
N PHE A 431 -11.15 -9.03 -18.30
CA PHE A 431 -12.54 -9.35 -17.93
C PHE A 431 -13.12 -10.48 -18.80
N CYS A 432 -12.74 -10.50 -20.08
CA CYS A 432 -13.11 -11.57 -20.99
C CYS A 432 -12.40 -12.89 -20.71
N THR A 433 -11.33 -12.96 -19.88
CA THR A 433 -10.76 -14.26 -19.46
C THR A 433 -11.61 -14.96 -18.41
N VAL A 434 -12.55 -14.26 -17.77
CA VAL A 434 -13.37 -14.82 -16.69
C VAL A 434 -14.13 -16.07 -17.15
N PRO A 435 -14.90 -16.06 -18.26
CA PRO A 435 -15.59 -17.25 -18.75
C PRO A 435 -14.63 -18.32 -19.29
N LEU A 436 -13.40 -17.96 -19.72
CA LEU A 436 -12.41 -18.95 -20.16
C LEU A 436 -11.91 -19.82 -19.03
N GLY A 437 -11.94 -19.33 -17.78
CA GLY A 437 -11.63 -20.15 -16.62
C GLY A 437 -12.49 -21.42 -16.55
N ASP A 438 -13.76 -21.30 -16.92
CA ASP A 438 -14.74 -22.39 -16.87
C ASP A 438 -14.67 -23.28 -18.13
N VAL A 439 -14.47 -22.68 -19.30
CA VAL A 439 -14.48 -23.41 -20.59
C VAL A 439 -13.13 -24.09 -20.88
N ASN A 440 -12.02 -23.42 -20.59
CA ASN A 440 -10.67 -23.94 -20.83
C ASN A 440 -9.69 -23.56 -19.70
N PRO A 441 -9.73 -24.26 -18.56
CA PRO A 441 -8.94 -23.93 -17.38
C PRO A 441 -7.44 -24.01 -17.62
N GLY A 442 -6.99 -24.81 -18.59
CA GLY A 442 -5.58 -24.90 -18.99
C GLY A 442 -5.06 -23.60 -19.59
N ILE A 443 -5.80 -23.03 -20.55
CA ILE A 443 -5.47 -21.74 -21.17
C ILE A 443 -5.55 -20.62 -20.14
N ALA A 444 -6.58 -20.60 -19.31
CA ALA A 444 -6.73 -19.59 -18.25
C ALA A 444 -5.54 -19.62 -17.27
N LYS A 445 -5.10 -20.80 -16.82
CA LYS A 445 -3.91 -20.92 -15.95
C LYS A 445 -2.64 -20.47 -16.67
N ALA A 446 -2.46 -20.86 -17.92
CA ALA A 446 -1.30 -20.45 -18.72
C ALA A 446 -1.22 -18.93 -18.88
N GLN A 447 -2.36 -18.24 -19.10
CA GLN A 447 -2.44 -16.78 -19.17
C GLN A 447 -2.01 -16.13 -17.85
N PHE A 448 -2.51 -16.61 -16.71
CA PHE A 448 -2.13 -16.08 -15.40
C PHE A 448 -0.61 -16.18 -15.20
N TYR A 449 -0.04 -17.37 -15.41
CA TYR A 449 1.40 -17.58 -15.25
C TYR A 449 2.22 -16.75 -16.26
N LEU A 450 1.75 -16.59 -17.49
CA LEU A 450 2.40 -15.78 -18.50
C LEU A 450 2.49 -14.30 -18.08
N VAL A 451 1.40 -13.74 -17.54
CA VAL A 451 1.35 -12.37 -17.03
C VAL A 451 2.24 -12.21 -15.81
N VAL A 452 2.23 -13.18 -14.89
CA VAL A 452 3.13 -13.20 -13.71
C VAL A 452 4.60 -13.22 -14.14
N VAL A 453 4.98 -14.08 -15.09
CA VAL A 453 6.35 -14.17 -15.59
C VAL A 453 6.76 -12.85 -16.24
N GLY A 454 5.94 -12.30 -17.15
CA GLY A 454 6.23 -11.01 -17.79
C GLY A 454 6.39 -9.89 -16.77
N PHE A 455 5.49 -9.83 -15.79
CA PHE A 455 5.51 -8.83 -14.71
C PHE A 455 6.78 -8.93 -13.86
N LEU A 456 7.11 -10.13 -13.38
CA LEU A 456 8.33 -10.36 -12.60
C LEU A 456 9.58 -10.05 -13.43
N TYR A 457 9.61 -10.37 -14.72
CA TYR A 457 10.72 -10.04 -15.60
C TYR A 457 10.89 -8.52 -15.75
N ALA A 458 9.79 -7.79 -15.99
CA ALA A 458 9.79 -6.33 -16.08
C ALA A 458 10.22 -5.67 -14.77
N VAL A 459 9.69 -6.12 -13.64
CA VAL A 459 10.00 -5.60 -12.31
C VAL A 459 11.44 -5.90 -11.89
N VAL A 460 11.86 -7.17 -11.95
CA VAL A 460 13.13 -7.62 -11.38
C VAL A 460 14.28 -7.24 -12.30
N LEU A 461 14.19 -7.58 -13.59
CA LEU A 461 15.29 -7.35 -14.52
C LEU A 461 15.27 -5.93 -15.09
N GLY A 462 14.10 -5.34 -15.31
CA GLY A 462 13.99 -3.93 -15.70
C GLY A 462 14.52 -2.96 -14.63
N ALA A 463 14.34 -3.27 -13.34
CA ALA A 463 14.94 -2.49 -12.25
C ALA A 463 16.47 -2.63 -12.14
N VAL A 464 17.00 -3.78 -12.59
CA VAL A 464 18.45 -4.08 -12.58
C VAL A 464 19.15 -3.49 -13.80
N SER A 465 18.49 -3.43 -14.95
CA SER A 465 19.14 -3.11 -16.22
C SER A 465 19.28 -1.60 -16.46
N ASN A 466 18.27 -0.77 -16.16
CA ASN A 466 18.35 0.67 -16.41
C ASN A 466 17.39 1.54 -15.57
N GLN A 467 17.92 2.20 -14.54
CA GLN A 467 17.15 3.09 -13.64
C GLN A 467 16.77 4.46 -14.24
N GLN A 468 17.14 4.74 -15.50
CA GLN A 468 16.71 5.97 -16.16
C GLN A 468 15.28 5.87 -16.71
N TYR A 469 14.86 4.70 -17.17
CA TYR A 469 13.55 4.49 -17.80
C TYR A 469 12.53 3.87 -16.86
N PHE A 470 12.97 3.05 -15.89
CA PHE A 470 12.07 2.39 -14.96
C PHE A 470 12.59 2.50 -13.52
N ARG A 471 12.07 3.48 -12.76
CA ARG A 471 12.41 3.65 -11.34
C ARG A 471 11.34 2.96 -10.50
N VAL A 472 11.70 1.85 -9.88
CA VAL A 472 10.86 1.20 -8.87
C VAL A 472 10.71 2.16 -7.68
N THR A 473 9.48 2.53 -7.39
CA THR A 473 9.09 3.34 -6.24
C THR A 473 8.59 2.45 -5.10
N PRO A 474 8.57 2.95 -3.84
CA PRO A 474 7.91 2.25 -2.73
C PRO A 474 6.49 1.78 -3.06
N THR A 475 5.74 2.56 -3.82
CA THR A 475 4.37 2.23 -4.24
C THR A 475 4.34 1.02 -5.16
N ASP A 476 5.31 0.88 -6.06
CA ASP A 476 5.40 -0.29 -6.94
C ASP A 476 5.61 -1.59 -6.14
N ILE A 477 6.36 -1.54 -5.04
CA ILE A 477 6.55 -2.70 -4.15
C ILE A 477 5.25 -3.07 -3.44
N LEU A 478 4.46 -2.08 -3.00
CA LEU A 478 3.14 -2.34 -2.43
C LEU A 478 2.20 -2.98 -3.47
N ILE A 479 2.27 -2.52 -4.72
CA ILE A 479 1.53 -3.11 -5.83
C ILE A 479 1.96 -4.57 -6.06
N ILE A 480 3.27 -4.84 -6.11
CA ILE A 480 3.81 -6.21 -6.25
C ILE A 480 3.35 -7.11 -5.09
N ALA A 481 3.42 -6.61 -3.85
CA ALA A 481 2.95 -7.34 -2.68
C ALA A 481 1.45 -7.63 -2.76
N ALA A 482 0.63 -6.66 -3.17
CA ALA A 482 -0.80 -6.84 -3.36
C ALA A 482 -1.10 -7.90 -4.44
N VAL A 483 -0.42 -7.84 -5.59
CA VAL A 483 -0.55 -8.82 -6.68
C VAL A 483 -0.18 -10.24 -6.23
N ALA A 484 0.78 -10.39 -5.32
CA ALA A 484 1.16 -11.70 -4.78
C ALA A 484 0.15 -12.24 -3.75
N VAL A 485 -0.44 -11.37 -2.94
CA VAL A 485 -1.34 -11.75 -1.83
C VAL A 485 -2.78 -11.96 -2.31
N LEU A 486 -3.28 -11.13 -3.23
CA LEU A 486 -4.68 -11.16 -3.68
C LEU A 486 -5.15 -12.54 -4.19
N PRO A 487 -4.39 -13.27 -5.02
CA PRO A 487 -4.78 -14.60 -5.48
C PRO A 487 -4.72 -15.66 -4.36
N LEU A 488 -3.85 -15.46 -3.37
CA LEU A 488 -3.71 -16.39 -2.24
C LEU A 488 -4.95 -16.35 -1.34
N ILE A 489 -5.55 -15.17 -1.15
CA ILE A 489 -6.79 -15.01 -0.37
C ILE A 489 -7.93 -15.84 -0.98
N GLU A 490 -8.05 -15.83 -2.31
CA GLU A 490 -9.04 -16.61 -3.05
C GLU A 490 -8.81 -18.12 -2.89
N ALA A 491 -7.55 -18.56 -2.96
CA ALA A 491 -7.20 -19.96 -2.73
C ALA A 491 -7.57 -20.45 -1.32
N LEU A 492 -7.60 -19.55 -0.33
CA LEU A 492 -7.94 -19.84 1.05
C LEU A 492 -9.45 -19.77 1.34
N ASN A 493 -10.22 -19.08 0.50
CA ASN A 493 -11.68 -19.03 0.59
C ASN A 493 -12.33 -19.30 -0.79
N PRO A 494 -12.50 -20.58 -1.18
CA PRO A 494 -13.03 -20.96 -2.48
C PRO A 494 -14.47 -20.50 -2.77
N SER A 495 -15.19 -20.05 -1.73
CA SER A 495 -16.53 -19.50 -1.86
C SER A 495 -16.54 -18.02 -2.28
N ALA A 496 -15.38 -17.35 -2.22
CA ALA A 496 -15.23 -15.97 -2.67
C ALA A 496 -15.18 -15.92 -4.20
N LEU A 497 -15.77 -14.87 -4.78
CA LEU A 497 -15.63 -14.58 -6.21
C LEU A 497 -14.13 -14.50 -6.57
N PRO A 498 -13.72 -14.97 -7.77
CA PRO A 498 -12.34 -14.97 -8.25
C PRO A 498 -11.72 -13.59 -8.53
N PHE A 499 -12.20 -12.56 -7.83
CA PHE A 499 -11.84 -11.16 -7.99
C PHE A 499 -10.36 -10.87 -7.69
N GLY A 500 -9.77 -11.58 -6.71
CA GLY A 500 -8.38 -11.38 -6.31
C GLY A 500 -7.41 -11.71 -7.45
N ARG A 501 -7.64 -12.84 -8.13
CA ARG A 501 -6.89 -13.21 -9.33
C ARG A 501 -7.03 -12.19 -10.45
N TYR A 502 -8.24 -11.83 -10.86
CA TYR A 502 -8.44 -10.91 -11.99
C TYR A 502 -7.90 -9.50 -11.70
N LEU A 503 -8.04 -9.01 -10.47
CA LEU A 503 -7.46 -7.73 -10.07
C LEU A 503 -5.92 -7.77 -10.18
N SER A 504 -5.30 -8.88 -9.81
CA SER A 504 -3.86 -9.08 -9.96
C SER A 504 -3.46 -9.10 -11.44
N GLU A 505 -4.22 -9.80 -12.30
CA GLU A 505 -4.01 -9.81 -13.75
C GLU A 505 -4.10 -8.40 -14.35
N ILE A 506 -5.12 -7.60 -14.00
CA ILE A 506 -5.27 -6.21 -14.45
C ILE A 506 -4.07 -5.35 -14.02
N ILE A 507 -3.66 -5.44 -12.76
CA ILE A 507 -2.55 -4.65 -12.23
C ILE A 507 -1.24 -5.00 -12.95
N MET A 508 -0.94 -6.29 -13.10
CA MET A 508 0.25 -6.75 -13.82
C MET A 508 0.21 -6.32 -15.28
N MET A 509 -0.96 -6.42 -15.93
CA MET A 509 -1.18 -5.95 -17.30
C MET A 509 -0.87 -4.46 -17.44
N TYR A 510 -1.38 -3.63 -16.53
CA TYR A 510 -1.12 -2.18 -16.54
C TYR A 510 0.37 -1.86 -16.38
N TYR A 511 1.07 -2.64 -15.54
CA TYR A 511 2.50 -2.49 -15.35
C TYR A 511 3.29 -2.80 -16.62
N LEU A 512 2.93 -3.88 -17.33
CA LEU A 512 3.54 -4.25 -18.61
C LEU A 512 3.29 -3.21 -19.70
N LEU A 513 2.06 -2.68 -19.76
CA LEU A 513 1.69 -1.63 -20.70
C LEU A 513 2.46 -0.33 -20.41
N GLU A 514 2.55 0.08 -19.14
CA GLU A 514 3.29 1.28 -18.74
C GLU A 514 4.80 1.12 -18.97
N TYR A 515 5.36 -0.08 -18.76
CA TYR A 515 6.75 -0.40 -19.09
C TYR A 515 7.05 -0.14 -20.57
N LEU A 516 6.18 -0.60 -21.49
CA LEU A 516 6.36 -0.34 -22.93
C LEU A 516 6.25 1.14 -23.29
N TYR A 517 5.31 1.87 -22.69
CA TYR A 517 5.14 3.30 -22.93
C TYR A 517 6.35 4.13 -22.50
N GLN A 518 6.99 3.77 -21.39
CA GLN A 518 8.16 4.50 -20.87
C GLN A 518 9.43 4.24 -21.68
N ARG A 519 9.52 3.08 -22.35
CA ARG A 519 10.68 2.68 -23.15
C ARG A 519 10.61 3.11 -24.62
N ASP A 520 9.44 3.57 -25.10
CA ASP A 520 9.21 3.94 -26.51
C ASP A 520 9.65 2.84 -27.53
N VAL A 521 9.61 1.57 -27.10
CA VAL A 521 10.10 0.42 -27.91
C VAL A 521 9.28 0.24 -29.18
N ILE A 522 7.97 0.52 -29.11
CA ILE A 522 7.02 0.32 -30.19
C ILE A 522 6.53 1.69 -30.67
N HIS A 523 6.63 1.93 -31.97
CA HIS A 523 6.01 3.11 -32.59
C HIS A 523 4.50 3.11 -32.37
N GLN A 524 3.96 4.24 -31.89
CA GLN A 524 2.54 4.40 -31.55
C GLN A 524 1.56 3.91 -32.63
N PRO A 525 1.75 4.17 -33.95
CA PRO A 525 0.82 3.68 -34.97
C PRO A 525 0.76 2.14 -35.03
N VAL A 526 1.90 1.47 -34.82
CA VAL A 526 1.99 0.00 -34.79
C VAL A 526 1.28 -0.53 -33.56
N PHE A 527 1.48 0.12 -32.41
CA PHE A 527 0.82 -0.24 -31.16
C PHE A 527 -0.71 -0.08 -31.24
N SER A 528 -1.20 1.06 -31.73
CA SER A 528 -2.63 1.32 -31.93
C SER A 528 -3.25 0.38 -32.97
N GLY A 529 -2.51 0.02 -34.03
CA GLY A 529 -2.96 -0.98 -35.00
C GLY A 529 -3.06 -2.39 -34.42
N ALA A 530 -2.10 -2.80 -33.58
CA ALA A 530 -2.19 -4.05 -32.84
C ALA A 530 -3.41 -4.04 -31.90
N GLN A 531 -3.61 -2.94 -31.17
CA GLN A 531 -4.78 -2.77 -30.29
C GLN A 531 -6.11 -2.85 -31.06
N SER A 532 -6.20 -2.29 -32.27
CA SER A 532 -7.41 -2.42 -33.08
C SER A 532 -7.66 -3.85 -33.53
N LEU A 533 -6.62 -4.63 -33.86
CA LEU A 533 -6.78 -6.05 -34.18
C LEU A 533 -7.31 -6.86 -32.98
N VAL A 534 -6.85 -6.54 -31.76
CA VAL A 534 -7.37 -7.15 -30.53
C VAL A 534 -8.85 -6.81 -30.35
N CYS A 535 -9.23 -5.55 -30.48
CA CYS A 535 -10.63 -5.14 -30.34
C CYS A 535 -11.51 -5.79 -31.43
N LEU A 536 -11.00 -5.90 -32.67
CA LEU A 536 -11.68 -6.59 -33.76
C LEU A 536 -11.91 -8.07 -33.44
N SER A 537 -10.91 -8.75 -32.87
CA SER A 537 -11.07 -10.16 -32.47
C SER A 537 -12.16 -10.33 -31.41
N LEU A 538 -12.25 -9.42 -30.43
CA LEU A 538 -13.34 -9.41 -29.45
C LEU A 538 -14.71 -9.17 -30.09
N VAL A 539 -14.79 -8.29 -31.10
CA VAL A 539 -16.02 -8.07 -31.87
C VAL A 539 -16.39 -9.30 -32.69
N ALA A 540 -15.43 -10.04 -33.25
CA ALA A 540 -15.70 -11.25 -34.02
C ALA A 540 -16.32 -12.38 -33.15
N VAL A 541 -16.01 -12.39 -31.85
CA VAL A 541 -16.61 -13.30 -30.85
C VAL A 541 -18.10 -13.00 -30.60
N LEU A 542 -18.65 -11.87 -31.08
CA LEU A 542 -20.08 -11.54 -30.95
C LEU A 542 -21.02 -12.35 -31.85
N HIS A 543 -20.47 -12.97 -32.90
CA HIS A 543 -21.26 -13.57 -33.97
C HIS A 543 -21.32 -15.11 -33.94
N PHE A 544 -20.83 -15.72 -32.85
CA PHE A 544 -20.93 -17.15 -32.57
C PHE A 544 -21.46 -17.35 -31.15
#